data_AF-A0A1M3JY48-F1
#
_entry.id   AF-A0A1M3JY48-F1
#
_cell.length_a   1.000
_cell.length_b   1.000
_cell.length_c   1.000
_cell.angle_alpha   90.00
_cell.angle_beta   90.00
_cell.angle_gamma   90.00
#
_symmetry.space_group_name_H-M   'P 1'
#
loop_
_entity.id
_entity.type
_entity.pdbx_description
1 polymer ?
#
loop_
_entity_poly.entity_id
_entity_poly.type
_entity_poly.pdbx_seq_one_letter_code
_entity_poly.pdbx_strand_id
1 'polypeptide(L)'
;MVKKLKKEFDDDGRVICNMDVEGMRWYDKNSRRRDPETHKIHAGNQLTRSEAWQFTWSAILAGLSIVAIFSVAWVVFILFCTQIWFR
;
A
#
# COMPACT_ATOMS: atom_id res chain seq x y z
N MET A 1 25.11 -15.48 13.54
CA MET A 1 24.04 -14.48 13.27
C MET A 1 23.21 -14.34 14.55
N VAL A 2 23.49 -13.33 15.37
CA VAL A 2 22.84 -13.18 16.70
C VAL A 2 21.45 -12.58 16.49
N LYS A 3 20.40 -13.37 16.72
CA LYS A 3 19.02 -12.86 16.75
C LYS A 3 18.86 -11.94 17.95
N LYS A 4 18.59 -10.65 17.72
CA LYS A 4 18.17 -9.73 18.78
C LYS A 4 16.83 -10.21 19.33
N LEU A 5 16.75 -10.49 20.63
CA LEU A 5 15.47 -10.68 21.32
C LEU A 5 14.69 -9.37 21.22
N LYS A 6 13.51 -9.43 20.61
CA LYS A 6 12.54 -8.33 20.63
C LYS A 6 12.02 -8.27 22.08
N LYS A 7 12.31 -7.19 22.81
CA LYS A 7 11.68 -6.96 24.11
C LYS A 7 10.19 -6.80 23.86
N GLU A 8 9.42 -7.70 24.43
CA GLU A 8 7.97 -7.60 24.48
C GLU A 8 7.66 -6.54 25.52
N PHE A 9 7.15 -5.41 25.05
CA PHE A 9 6.69 -4.34 25.94
C PHE A 9 5.29 -4.75 26.37
N ASP A 10 5.14 -5.10 27.63
CA ASP A 10 3.84 -5.33 28.24
C ASP A 10 3.16 -3.96 28.33
N ASP A 11 2.18 -3.74 27.46
CA ASP A 11 1.44 -2.49 27.40
C ASP A 11 0.30 -2.60 28.43
N ASP A 12 0.48 -1.96 29.59
CA ASP A 12 -0.48 -1.96 30.72
C ASP A 12 -1.87 -1.38 30.37
N GLY A 13 -2.10 -1.00 29.11
CA GLY A 13 -3.33 -0.36 28.64
C GLY A 13 -3.57 1.04 29.24
N ARG A 14 -2.58 1.56 29.97
CA ARG A 14 -2.65 2.85 30.66
C ARG A 14 -2.23 3.97 29.71
N VAL A 15 -3.16 4.88 29.46
CA VAL A 15 -2.87 6.12 28.73
C VAL A 15 -2.07 7.06 29.63
N ILE A 16 -0.76 7.17 29.39
CA ILE A 16 0.13 8.09 30.13
C ILE A 16 -0.20 9.56 29.80
N CYS A 17 -0.47 9.85 28.52
CA CYS A 17 -0.90 11.15 28.02
C CYS A 17 -1.95 10.96 26.92
N ASN A 18 -3.11 11.61 27.07
CA ASN A 18 -4.14 11.55 26.05
C ASN A 18 -3.79 12.48 24.86
N MET A 19 -3.52 11.89 23.70
CA MET A 19 -3.19 12.61 22.45
C MET A 19 -4.41 12.78 21.53
N ASP A 20 -5.61 12.47 22.01
CA ASP A 20 -6.87 12.69 21.31
C ASP A 20 -7.23 14.18 21.32
N VAL A 21 -6.76 14.90 20.31
CA VAL A 21 -6.91 16.36 20.17
C VAL A 21 -8.00 16.68 19.16
N GLU A 22 -9.00 17.46 19.56
CA GLU A 22 -10.11 17.86 18.69
C GLU A 22 -9.60 18.55 17.41
N GLY A 23 -10.09 18.08 16.26
CA GLY A 23 -9.72 18.60 14.94
C GLY A 23 -8.51 17.90 14.27
N MET A 24 -7.82 17.00 14.97
CA MET A 24 -6.75 16.20 14.36
C MET A 24 -7.30 15.02 13.55
N ARG A 25 -6.57 14.54 12.53
CA ARG A 25 -7.01 13.41 11.67
C ARG A 25 -7.20 12.09 12.44
N TRP A 26 -6.58 11.96 13.61
CA TRP A 26 -6.68 10.82 14.50
C TRP A 26 -7.68 11.03 15.65
N TYR A 27 -8.40 12.17 15.65
CA TYR A 27 -9.39 12.48 16.66
C TYR A 27 -10.59 11.54 16.53
N ASP A 28 -10.91 10.81 17.59
CA ASP A 28 -12.05 9.90 17.61
C ASP A 28 -13.03 10.32 18.70
N LYS A 29 -14.15 10.94 18.30
CA LYS A 29 -15.19 11.41 19.24
C LYS A 29 -15.82 10.29 20.07
N ASN A 30 -15.71 9.03 19.62
CA ASN A 30 -16.22 7.85 20.32
C ASN A 30 -15.16 7.12 21.16
N SER A 31 -13.90 7.58 21.15
CA SER A 31 -12.80 7.02 21.95
C SER A 31 -13.14 6.94 23.44
N ARG A 32 -13.80 7.97 23.98
CA ARG A 32 -14.19 8.07 25.40
C ARG A 32 -15.19 7.03 25.87
N ARG A 33 -15.89 6.34 24.96
CA ARG A 33 -16.91 5.33 25.29
C ARG A 33 -16.49 3.90 24.93
N ARG A 34 -15.36 3.71 24.24
CA ARG A 34 -14.85 2.39 23.85
C ARG A 34 -13.78 1.94 24.83
N ASP A 35 -13.79 0.66 25.17
CA ASP A 35 -12.74 0.01 25.95
C ASP A 35 -11.36 0.24 25.29
N PRO A 36 -10.31 0.55 26.09
CA PRO A 36 -8.96 0.83 25.61
C PRO A 36 -8.35 -0.35 24.82
N GLU A 37 -8.84 -1.56 25.02
CA GLU A 37 -8.46 -2.80 24.31
C GLU A 37 -8.79 -2.79 22.80
N THR A 38 -9.61 -1.85 22.32
CA THR A 38 -10.03 -1.75 20.91
C THR A 38 -9.48 -0.54 20.17
N HIS A 39 -8.34 0.00 20.60
CA HIS A 39 -7.56 0.92 19.78
C HIS A 39 -6.94 0.18 18.58
N LYS A 40 -7.79 -0.13 17.59
CA LYS A 40 -7.33 -0.40 16.23
C LYS A 40 -6.56 0.85 15.81
N ILE A 41 -5.24 0.71 15.70
CA ILE A 41 -4.33 1.72 15.18
C ILE A 41 -4.99 2.35 13.96
N HIS A 42 -5.45 3.60 14.11
CA HIS A 42 -6.13 4.34 13.06
C HIS A 42 -5.11 4.55 11.93
N ALA A 43 -5.09 3.61 10.98
CA ALA A 43 -4.30 3.69 9.77
C ALA A 43 -4.82 4.93 9.02
N GLY A 44 -4.04 6.01 9.05
CA GLY A 44 -4.42 7.30 8.47
C GLY A 44 -4.88 7.16 7.01
N ASN A 45 -5.92 7.91 6.63
CA ASN A 45 -6.61 7.83 5.33
C ASN A 45 -6.61 6.42 4.74
N GLN A 46 -7.32 5.52 5.40
CA GLN A 46 -7.59 4.22 4.80
C GLN A 46 -8.38 4.46 3.50
N LEU A 47 -7.76 4.14 2.36
CA LEU A 47 -8.40 4.21 1.05
C LEU A 47 -9.75 3.49 1.13
N THR A 48 -10.82 4.17 0.72
CA THR A 48 -12.12 3.53 0.60
C THR A 48 -11.98 2.36 -0.36
N ARG A 49 -12.71 1.26 -0.12
CA ARG A 49 -12.62 0.06 -0.97
C ARG A 49 -12.81 0.39 -2.47
N SER A 50 -13.63 1.39 -2.78
CA SER A 50 -13.83 1.92 -4.14
C SER A 50 -12.60 2.64 -4.71
N GLU A 51 -11.89 3.43 -3.90
CA GLU A 51 -10.68 4.15 -4.28
C GLU A 51 -9.52 3.18 -4.50
N ALA A 52 -9.38 2.17 -3.63
CA ALA A 52 -8.38 1.13 -3.78
C ALA A 52 -8.49 0.41 -5.13
N TRP A 53 -9.70 0.08 -5.57
CA TRP A 53 -9.93 -0.55 -6.87
C TRP A 53 -9.50 0.33 -8.05
N GLN A 54 -9.78 1.63 -8.00
CA GLN A 54 -9.37 2.57 -9.05
C GLN A 54 -7.84 2.66 -9.15
N PHE A 55 -7.13 2.72 -8.01
CA PHE A 55 -5.67 2.70 -7.98
C PHE A 55 -5.08 1.39 -8.49
N THR A 56 -5.67 0.25 -8.16
CA THR A 56 -5.19 -1.03 -8.69
C THR A 56 -5.38 -1.13 -10.19
N TRP A 57 -6.50 -0.63 -10.72
CA TRP A 57 -6.78 -0.67 -12.16
C TRP A 57 -5.79 0.18 -12.95
N SER A 58 -5.49 1.39 -12.48
CA SER A 58 -4.51 2.26 -13.13
C SER A 58 -3.10 1.67 -13.09
N ALA A 59 -2.71 1.06 -11.96
CA ALA A 59 -1.42 0.36 -11.84
C ALA A 59 -1.30 -0.82 -12.82
N ILE A 60 -2.38 -1.61 -12.98
CA ILE A 60 -2.43 -2.72 -13.93
C ILE A 60 -2.30 -2.20 -15.36
N LEU A 61 -3.05 -1.16 -15.72
CA LEU A 61 -3.01 -0.56 -17.07
C LEU A 61 -1.60 -0.05 -17.41
N ALA A 62 -0.93 0.56 -16.43
CA ALA A 62 0.46 1.02 -16.58
C ALA A 62 1.45 -0.14 -16.75
N GLY A 63 1.27 -1.26 -16.03
CA GLY A 63 2.07 -2.45 -16.25
C GLY A 63 1.86 -3.06 -17.64
N LEU A 64 0.60 -3.11 -18.09
CA LEU A 64 0.22 -3.67 -19.39
C LEU A 64 0.79 -2.83 -20.54
N SER A 65 0.79 -1.50 -20.43
CA SER A 65 1.35 -0.63 -21.46
C SER A 65 2.85 -0.87 -21.68
N ILE A 66 3.62 -1.10 -20.61
CA ILE A 66 5.05 -1.43 -20.71
C ILE A 66 5.24 -2.74 -21.47
N VAL A 67 4.50 -3.79 -21.09
CA VAL A 67 4.56 -5.10 -21.78
C VAL A 67 4.18 -4.98 -23.26
N ALA A 68 3.17 -4.17 -23.58
CA ALA A 68 2.75 -3.92 -24.95
C ALA A 68 3.86 -3.27 -25.79
N ILE A 69 4.56 -2.27 -25.26
CA ILE A 69 5.67 -1.61 -25.95
C ILE A 69 6.79 -2.61 -26.23
N PHE A 70 7.18 -3.42 -25.24
CA PHE A 70 8.22 -4.44 -25.43
C PHE A 70 7.79 -5.51 -26.43
N SER A 71 6.54 -5.96 -26.39
CA SER A 71 6.01 -6.92 -27.36
C SER A 71 6.12 -6.39 -28.80
N VAL A 72 5.72 -5.13 -29.03
CA VAL A 72 5.84 -4.50 -30.35
C VAL A 72 7.31 -4.39 -30.78
N ALA A 73 8.20 -3.96 -29.88
CA ALA A 73 9.64 -3.88 -30.18
C ALA A 73 10.23 -5.24 -30.57
N TRP A 74 9.86 -6.31 -29.86
CA TRP A 74 10.27 -7.68 -30.19
C TRP A 74 9.75 -8.14 -31.55
N VAL A 75 8.47 -7.88 -31.87
CA VAL A 75 7.89 -8.21 -33.17
C VAL A 75 8.64 -7.50 -34.29
N VAL A 76 8.89 -6.20 -34.15
CA VAL A 76 9.65 -5.41 -35.14
C VAL A 76 11.07 -5.95 -35.28
N PHE A 77 11.73 -6.30 -34.17
CA PHE A 77 13.07 -6.89 -34.20
C PHE A 77 13.10 -8.24 -34.94
N ILE A 78 12.14 -9.13 -34.67
CA ILE A 78 12.03 -10.42 -35.36
C ILE A 78 11.75 -10.23 -36.85
N LEU A 79 10.83 -9.32 -37.20
CA LEU A 79 10.56 -8.96 -38.59
C LEU A 79 11.80 -8.40 -39.28
N PHE A 80 12.57 -7.56 -38.58
CA PHE A 80 13.83 -7.03 -39.09
C PHE A 80 14.83 -8.15 -39.38
N CYS A 81 15.07 -9.05 -38.42
CA CYS A 81 15.96 -10.18 -38.61
C CYS A 81 15.52 -11.06 -39.79
N THR A 82 14.23 -11.39 -39.88
CA THR A 82 13.71 -12.32 -40.91
C THR A 82 13.64 -11.72 -42.31
N GLN A 83 13.25 -10.44 -42.46
CA GLN A 83 13.00 -9.83 -43.77
C GLN A 83 14.19 -9.03 -44.32
N ILE A 84 15.05 -8.49 -43.45
CA ILE A 84 16.18 -7.65 -43.86
C ILE A 84 17.52 -8.37 -43.72
N TRP A 85 17.71 -9.15 -42.65
CA TRP A 85 19.02 -9.77 -42.38
C TRP A 85 19.17 -11.17 -42.99
N PHE A 86 18.14 -12.00 -42.96
CA PHE A 86 18.17 -13.38 -43.46
C PHE A 86 17.63 -13.56 -44.89
N ARG A 87 17.42 -12.46 -45.62
CA ARG A 87 16.99 -12.45 -47.02
C ARG A 87 18.15 -12.02 -47.91
#